data_AF-A0A3Z8P7K7-F1
#
_entry.id   AF-A0A3Z8P7K7-F1
#
_cell.length_a   1.000
_cell.length_b   1.000
_cell.length_c   1.000
_cell.angle_alpha   90.00
_cell.angle_beta   90.00
_cell.angle_gamma   90.00
#
_symmetry.space_group_name_H-M   'P 1'
#
loop_
_entity.id
_entity.type
_entity.pdbx_description
1 polymer ?
#
loop_
_entity_poly.entity_id
_entity_poly.type
_entity_poly.pdbx_seq_one_letter_code
_entity_poly.pdbx_strand_id
1 'polypeptide(L)' 'MRKLKMKLCALMLPLAVSACGSMPVAPQPCVKPPDPPAWIMQPSPDWQTPLNGIISPSETD' A
#
# COMPACT_ATOMS: atom_id res chain seq x y z
N MET A 1 -0.15 -52.33 -10.03
CA MET A 1 0.42 -51.18 -9.28
C MET A 1 1.26 -50.22 -10.12
N ARG A 2 2.22 -50.68 -10.94
CA ARG A 2 3.15 -49.81 -11.69
C ARG A 2 2.47 -48.85 -12.69
N LYS A 3 1.48 -49.33 -13.46
CA LYS A 3 0.73 -48.50 -14.43
C LYS A 3 -0.12 -47.40 -13.75
N LEU A 4 -0.71 -47.69 -12.59
CA LEU A 4 -1.54 -46.73 -11.86
C LEU A 4 -0.69 -45.59 -11.30
N LYS A 5 0.48 -45.90 -10.74
CA LYS A 5 1.48 -44.90 -10.29
C LYS A 5 1.93 -43.99 -11.43
N MET A 6 2.23 -44.55 -12.61
CA MET A 6 2.61 -43.77 -13.79
C MET A 6 1.53 -42.78 -14.24
N LYS A 7 0.27 -43.21 -14.27
CA LYS A 7 -0.86 -42.32 -14.60
C LYS A 7 -1.03 -41.20 -13.57
N LEU A 8 -0.89 -41.52 -12.29
CA LEU A 8 -0.98 -40.52 -11.22
C LEU A 8 0.15 -39.48 -11.31
N CYS A 9 1.38 -39.90 -11.56
CA CYS A 9 2.50 -38.98 -11.78
C CYS A 9 2.28 -38.09 -13.01
N ALA A 10 1.79 -38.65 -14.12
CA ALA A 10 1.49 -37.89 -15.32
C ALA A 10 0.38 -36.84 -15.11
N LEU A 11 -0.60 -37.13 -14.23
CA LEU A 11 -1.65 -36.18 -13.89
C LEU A 11 -1.19 -35.07 -12.94
N MET A 12 -0.25 -35.36 -12.03
CA MET A 12 0.22 -34.41 -11.02
C MET A 12 1.36 -33.50 -11.50
N LEU A 13 2.15 -33.94 -12.48
CA LEU A 13 3.26 -33.17 -13.05
C LEU A 13 2.84 -31.77 -13.57
N PRO A 14 1.75 -31.64 -14.35
CA PRO A 14 1.31 -30.33 -14.87
C PRO A 14 0.92 -29.35 -13.76
N LEU A 15 0.29 -29.83 -12.68
CA LEU A 15 -0.07 -28.98 -11.54
C LEU A 15 1.18 -28.43 -10.86
N ALA A 16 2.20 -29.26 -10.65
CA ALA A 16 3.45 -28.83 -10.05
C ALA A 16 4.20 -27.79 -10.90
N VAL A 17 4.19 -27.93 -12.23
CA VAL A 17 4.83 -26.97 -13.14
C VAL A 17 4.07 -25.65 -13.20
N SER A 18 2.73 -25.67 -13.14
CA SER A 18 1.91 -24.45 -13.16
C SER A 18 2.14 -23.53 -11.96
N ALA A 19 2.43 -24.09 -10.79
CA ALA A 19 2.73 -23.33 -9.58
C ALA A 19 4.14 -22.71 -9.58
N CYS A 20 5.05 -23.18 -10.44
CA CYS A 20 6.44 -22.72 -10.47
C CYS A 20 6.64 -21.43 -11.30
N GLY A 21 5.62 -20.98 -12.03
CA GLY A 21 5.68 -19.79 -12.88
C GLY A 21 5.54 -18.45 -12.14
N SER A 22 5.28 -18.45 -10.83
CA SER A 22 5.23 -17.21 -10.05
C SER A 22 6.66 -16.69 -9.83
N MET A 23 7.18 -15.96 -10.81
CA MET A 23 8.39 -15.20 -10.63
C MET A 23 8.06 -14.11 -9.59
N PRO A 24 8.62 -14.17 -8.36
CA PRO A 24 8.37 -13.11 -7.39
C PRO A 24 8.79 -11.80 -8.05
N VAL A 25 7.94 -10.77 -7.94
CA VAL A 25 8.28 -9.42 -8.38
C VAL A 25 9.67 -9.12 -7.83
N ALA A 26 10.62 -8.86 -8.74
CA ALA A 26 11.99 -8.59 -8.34
C ALA A 26 11.96 -7.52 -7.22
N PRO A 27 12.75 -7.67 -6.15
CA PRO A 27 12.82 -6.67 -5.11
C PRO A 27 13.09 -5.33 -5.77
N GLN A 28 12.11 -4.43 -5.72
CA GLN A 28 12.30 -3.08 -6.22
C GLN A 28 13.49 -2.49 -5.46
N PRO A 29 14.40 -1.76 -6.12
CA PRO A 29 15.46 -1.06 -5.42
C PRO A 29 14.84 -0.30 -4.26
N CYS A 30 15.38 -0.48 -3.04
CA CYS A 30 14.93 0.24 -1.86
C CYS A 30 15.29 1.72 -2.07
N VAL A 31 14.42 2.44 -2.77
CA VAL A 31 14.55 3.87 -2.96
C VAL A 31 14.08 4.54 -1.70
N LYS A 32 14.94 5.38 -1.11
CA LYS A 32 14.53 6.24 0.00
C LYS A 32 13.35 7.09 -0.51
N PRO A 33 12.21 7.11 0.20
CA PRO A 33 11.14 8.04 -0.12
C PRO A 33 11.67 9.48 -0.15
N PRO A 34 11.12 10.36 -1.00
CA PRO A 34 11.46 11.77 -0.94
C PRO A 34 11.19 12.31 0.47
N ASP A 35 12.00 13.26 0.91
CA ASP A 35 11.77 13.90 2.21
C ASP A 35 10.40 14.59 2.21
N PRO A 36 9.68 14.60 3.36
CA PRO A 36 8.37 15.21 3.44
C PRO A 36 8.48 16.71 3.12
N PRO A 37 7.46 17.31 2.47
CA PRO A 37 7.49 18.72 2.16
C PRO A 37 7.54 19.58 3.43
N ALA A 38 8.22 20.73 3.33
CA ALA A 38 8.52 21.58 4.48
C ALA A 38 7.29 21.99 5.31
N TRP A 39 6.12 22.16 4.67
CA TRP A 39 4.87 22.53 5.34
C TRP A 39 4.33 21.47 6.31
N ILE A 40 4.66 20.18 6.11
CA ILE A 40 4.27 19.09 7.03
C ILE A 40 5.10 19.12 8.31
N MET A 41 6.34 19.63 8.22
CA MET A 41 7.23 19.78 9.37
C MET A 41 6.97 21.08 10.14
N GLN A 42 6.13 21.98 9.62
CA GLN A 42 5.74 23.20 10.34
C GLN A 42 4.74 22.87 11.45
N PRO A 43 4.76 23.62 12.57
CA PRO A 43 3.71 23.53 13.57
C PRO A 43 2.34 23.90 12.98
N SER A 44 1.27 23.40 13.61
CA SER A 44 -0.09 23.78 13.21
C SER A 44 -0.25 25.31 13.23
N PRO A 45 -0.79 25.93 12.17
CA PRO A 45 -1.05 27.37 12.16
C PRO A 45 -2.11 27.72 13.21
N ASP A 46 -1.97 28.90 13.82
CA ASP A 46 -3.03 29.46 14.67
C ASP A 46 -4.14 30.05 13.79
N TRP A 47 -5.08 29.20 13.41
CA TRP A 47 -6.26 29.61 12.67
C TRP A 47 -7.30 30.33 13.52
N GLN A 48 -7.27 30.18 14.85
CA GLN A 48 -8.32 30.71 15.72
C GLN A 48 -8.27 32.23 15.82
N THR A 49 -7.07 32.80 15.98
CA THR A 49 -6.86 34.26 16.02
C THR A 49 -7.41 35.00 14.78
N PRO A 50 -7.06 34.64 13.54
CA PRO A 50 -7.61 35.32 12.37
C PRO A 50 -9.11 35.07 12.21
N LEU A 51 -9.60 33.88 12.54
CA LEU A 51 -11.03 33.57 12.46
C LEU A 51 -11.87 34.41 13.43
N ASN A 52 -11.39 34.65 14.66
CA ASN A 52 -12.08 35.51 15.63
C ASN A 52 -12.16 36.97 15.16
N GLY A 53 -11.22 37.44 14.34
CA GLY A 53 -11.27 38.78 13.74
C GLY A 53 -12.25 38.91 12.57
N ILE A 54 -12.59 37.80 11.91
CA ILE A 54 -13.48 37.75 10.74
C ILE A 54 -14.91 37.36 11.14
N ILE A 55 -15.04 36.43 12.08
CA ILE A 55 -16.30 35.85 12.52
C ILE A 55 -16.53 36.32 13.95
N SER A 56 -17.35 37.36 14.09
CA SER A 56 -17.93 37.75 15.38
C SER A 56 -19.33 37.16 15.51
N PRO A 57 -19.74 36.71 16.70
CA PRO A 57 -21.13 36.32 16.93
C PRO A 57 -22.03 37.52 16.65
N SER A 58 -23.07 37.32 15.85
CA SER A 58 -24.13 38.32 15.70
C SER A 58 -25.02 38.21 16.94
N GLU A 59 -25.30 39.34 17.61
CA GLU A 59 -26.29 39.34 18.70
C GLU A 59 -27.60 38.72 18.20
N THR A 60 -28.07 37.71 18.92
CA THR A 60 -29.43 37.18 18.80
C THR A 60 -30.29 37.95 19.79
N ASP A 61 -31.11 38.86 19.29
CA ASP A 61 -32.23 39.49 20.01
C ASP A 61 -33.35 38.47 20.25
#